data_AF-A0A8B7Y3I6-F1
#
_entry.id   AF-A0A8B7Y3I6-F1
#
_cell.length_a   1.000
_cell.length_b   1.000
_cell.length_c   1.000
_cell.angle_alpha   90.00
_cell.angle_beta   90.00
_cell.angle_gamma   90.00
#
_symmetry.space_group_name_H-M   'P 1'
#
loop_
_entity.id
_entity.type
_entity.pdbx_description
1 polymer ?
#
loop_
_entity_poly.entity_id
_entity_poly.type
_entity_poly.pdbx_seq_one_letter_code
_entity_poly.pdbx_strand_id
1 'polypeptide(L)'
;MLNVTCTKDQSACAECFTVRANGLMCLYVMEFTKDPHSYKLSAMDGISEWDFEFLQDDSSGQVRFCTQLQNSFDKGVNADWRDTLCLDNDFSEVTVPKECGSPLITLTIDSHMGNGRVMGGQYLYCSP
;
A
#
# COMPACT_ATOMS: atom_id res chain seq x y z
N MET A 1 -1.97 -9.48 -7.31
CA MET A 1 -0.49 -9.51 -7.28
C MET A 1 0.01 -8.42 -8.21
N LEU A 2 1.03 -7.69 -7.80
CA LEU A 2 1.70 -6.65 -8.57
C LEU A 2 3.19 -7.00 -8.65
N ASN A 3 3.74 -7.00 -9.86
CA ASN A 3 5.16 -7.26 -10.08
C ASN A 3 5.91 -5.95 -10.01
N VAL A 4 6.85 -5.82 -9.07
CA VAL A 4 7.64 -4.60 -8.97
C VAL A 4 8.70 -4.54 -10.06
N THR A 5 9.00 -3.33 -10.52
CA THR A 5 10.15 -3.06 -11.36
C THR A 5 11.35 -2.74 -10.46
N CYS A 6 12.40 -3.56 -10.53
CA CYS A 6 13.60 -3.41 -9.71
C CYS A 6 14.81 -2.91 -10.50
N THR A 7 15.76 -2.30 -9.79
CA THR A 7 17.11 -2.05 -10.29
C THR A 7 17.83 -3.37 -10.61
N LYS A 8 18.91 -3.32 -11.41
CA LYS A 8 19.66 -4.51 -11.84
C LYS A 8 20.22 -5.34 -10.68
N ASP A 9 20.57 -4.68 -9.59
CA ASP A 9 21.11 -5.25 -8.35
C ASP A 9 20.02 -5.53 -7.31
N GLN A 10 18.74 -5.25 -7.64
CA GLN A 10 17.58 -5.40 -6.75
C GLN A 10 17.70 -4.62 -5.43
N SER A 11 18.50 -3.54 -5.43
CA SER A 11 18.64 -2.65 -4.26
C SER A 11 17.43 -1.74 -4.07
N ALA A 12 16.73 -1.41 -5.15
CA ALA A 12 15.49 -0.64 -5.12
C ALA A 12 14.46 -1.22 -6.09
N CYS A 13 13.20 -1.23 -5.67
CA CYS A 13 12.07 -1.66 -6.48
C CYS A 13 10.91 -0.68 -6.34
N ALA A 14 10.14 -0.49 -7.41
CA ALA A 14 8.95 0.35 -7.35
C ALA A 14 7.83 -0.24 -8.20
N GLU A 15 6.60 0.07 -7.81
CA GLU A 15 5.41 -0.22 -8.58
C GLU A 15 4.32 0.81 -8.31
N CYS A 16 3.55 1.15 -9.33
CA CYS A 16 2.40 2.02 -9.19
C CYS A 16 1.14 1.38 -9.74
N PHE A 17 0.01 1.65 -9.09
CA PHE A 17 -1.28 1.15 -9.51
C PHE A 17 -2.38 2.13 -9.13
N THR A 18 -3.50 2.07 -9.83
CA THR A 18 -4.64 2.93 -9.56
C THR A 18 -5.80 2.14 -8.96
N VAL A 19 -6.48 2.75 -8.00
CA VAL A 19 -7.71 2.21 -7.41
C VAL A 19 -8.78 3.27 -7.49
N ARG A 20 -9.99 2.87 -7.86
CA ARG A 20 -11.15 3.75 -7.79
C ARG A 20 -11.75 3.68 -6.39
N ALA A 21 -11.71 4.79 -5.66
CA ALA A 21 -12.34 4.94 -4.35
C ALA A 21 -13.29 6.15 -4.37
N ASN A 22 -14.54 5.96 -3.97
CA ASN A 22 -15.57 7.02 -3.93
C ASN A 22 -15.73 7.82 -5.25
N GLY A 23 -15.55 7.17 -6.40
CA GLY A 23 -15.62 7.83 -7.71
C GLY A 23 -14.37 8.64 -8.09
N LEU A 24 -13.43 8.82 -7.17
CA LEU A 24 -12.09 9.35 -7.44
C LEU A 24 -11.16 8.21 -7.88
N MET A 25 -10.13 8.58 -8.64
CA MET A 25 -9.05 7.67 -9.00
C MET A 25 -7.85 8.01 -8.14
N CYS A 26 -7.47 7.09 -7.27
CA CYS A 26 -6.29 7.24 -6.42
C CYS A 26 -5.11 6.51 -7.08
N LEU A 27 -3.98 7.18 -7.24
CA LEU A 27 -2.71 6.57 -7.61
C LEU A 27 -1.95 6.19 -6.34
N TYR A 28 -1.54 4.94 -6.25
CA TYR A 28 -0.66 4.44 -5.21
C TYR A 28 0.70 4.11 -5.83
N VAL A 29 1.77 4.51 -5.15
CA VAL A 29 3.15 4.21 -5.51
C VAL A 29 3.81 3.55 -4.31
N MET A 30 4.38 2.38 -4.53
CA MET A 30 5.08 1.60 -3.51
C MET A 30 6.54 1.45 -3.92
N GLU A 31 7.45 1.97 -3.10
CA GLU A 31 8.91 1.93 -3.29
C GLU A 31 9.59 1.13 -2.17
N PHE A 32 10.29 0.06 -2.53
CA PHE A 32 11.09 -0.74 -1.60
C PHE A 32 12.58 -0.47 -1.81
N THR A 33 13.32 -0.24 -0.73
CA THR A 33 14.80 -0.20 -0.73
C THR A 33 15.32 -1.30 0.19
N LYS A 34 16.37 -2.01 -0.24
CA LYS A 34 16.94 -3.15 0.52
C LYS A 34 17.89 -2.72 1.63
N ASP A 35 18.69 -1.68 1.40
CA ASP A 35 19.67 -1.16 2.35
C ASP A 35 19.73 0.38 2.29
N PRO A 36 19.13 1.11 3.26
CA PRO A 36 18.39 0.57 4.41
C PRO A 36 17.12 -0.16 3.96
N HIS A 37 16.66 -1.14 4.75
CA HIS A 37 15.44 -1.88 4.44
C HIS A 37 14.23 -0.98 4.69
N SER A 38 13.70 -0.37 3.62
CA SER A 38 12.65 0.65 3.70
C SER A 38 11.50 0.36 2.75
N TYR A 39 10.31 0.78 3.17
CA TYR A 39 9.08 0.72 2.39
C TYR A 39 8.46 2.10 2.40
N LYS A 40 8.26 2.68 1.22
CA LYS A 40 7.57 3.96 1.06
C LYS A 40 6.30 3.80 0.24
N LEU A 41 5.19 4.23 0.81
CA LEU A 41 3.88 4.25 0.17
C LEU A 41 3.44 5.69 -0.02
N SER A 42 3.31 6.11 -1.27
CA SER A 42 2.68 7.37 -1.64
C SER A 42 1.28 7.11 -2.20
N ALA A 43 0.31 7.93 -1.83
CA ALA A 43 -1.04 7.90 -2.35
C ALA A 43 -1.47 9.31 -2.77
N MET A 44 -2.16 9.45 -3.89
CA MET A 44 -2.67 10.75 -4.36
C MET A 44 -4.00 10.59 -5.08
N ASP A 45 -4.92 11.54 -4.88
CA ASP A 45 -6.25 11.55 -5.54
C ASP A 45 -6.44 12.75 -6.49
N GLY A 46 -5.35 13.49 -6.75
CA GLY A 46 -5.33 14.71 -7.55
C GLY A 46 -5.67 15.98 -6.77
N ILE A 47 -6.12 15.87 -5.52
CA ILE A 47 -6.39 16.99 -4.60
C ILE A 47 -5.42 16.93 -3.43
N SER A 48 -5.26 15.74 -2.86
CA SER A 48 -4.42 15.44 -1.70
C SER A 48 -3.34 14.43 -2.07
N GLU A 49 -2.24 14.51 -1.35
CA GLU A 49 -1.10 13.60 -1.43
C GLU A 49 -0.75 13.16 -0.02
N TRP A 50 -0.47 11.87 0.13
CA TRP A 50 -0.09 11.24 1.39
C TRP A 50 1.16 10.40 1.17
N ASP A 51 2.16 10.61 2.01
CA ASP A 51 3.41 9.86 1.98
C ASP A 51 3.63 9.15 3.31
N PHE A 52 3.92 7.86 3.25
CA PHE A 52 4.26 7.02 4.38
C PHE A 52 5.60 6.36 4.12
N GLU A 53 6.52 6.48 5.06
CA GLU A 53 7.80 5.77 5.02
C GLU A 53 7.93 4.90 6.27
N PHE A 54 8.31 3.66 6.06
CA PHE A 54 8.59 2.70 7.10
C PHE A 54 10.03 2.18 6.94
N LEU A 55 10.84 2.38 7.98
CA LEU A 55 12.21 1.88 8.06
C LEU A 55 12.24 0.66 8.96
N GLN A 56 12.89 -0.41 8.48
CA GLN A 56 13.08 -1.65 9.22
C GLN A 56 14.55 -1.82 9.56
N ASP A 57 14.87 -1.81 10.85
CA ASP A 57 16.25 -1.99 11.31
C ASP A 57 16.75 -3.44 11.12
N ASP A 58 15.86 -4.42 11.30
CA ASP A 58 16.16 -5.86 11.13
C ASP A 58 15.27 -6.46 10.04
N SER A 59 15.83 -6.64 8.84
CA SER A 59 15.12 -7.17 7.66
C SER A 59 14.66 -8.62 7.80
N SER A 60 15.09 -9.35 8.84
CA SER A 60 14.63 -10.71 9.12
C SER A 60 13.34 -10.76 9.95
N GLY A 61 12.96 -9.62 10.56
CA GLY A 61 11.77 -9.50 11.39
C GLY A 61 10.46 -9.47 10.59
N GLN A 62 9.39 -9.93 11.23
CA GLN A 62 8.04 -9.65 10.76
C GLN A 62 7.70 -8.18 11.00
N VAL A 63 7.01 -7.58 10.04
CA VAL A 63 6.57 -6.19 10.03
C VAL A 63 5.10 -6.15 9.71
N ARG A 64 4.38 -5.42 10.56
CA ARG A 64 3.05 -4.94 10.26
C ARG A 64 2.93 -3.48 10.65
N PHE A 65 2.72 -2.62 9.66
CA PHE A 65 2.47 -1.20 9.84
C PHE A 65 1.09 -0.86 9.30
N CYS A 66 0.22 -0.31 10.15
CA CYS A 66 -1.09 0.16 9.73
C CYS A 66 -1.25 1.64 10.05
N THR A 67 -1.68 2.41 9.07
CA THR A 67 -2.04 3.82 9.23
C THR A 67 -3.48 4.06 8.81
N GLN A 68 -4.10 5.09 9.37
CA GLN A 68 -5.45 5.50 9.03
C GLN A 68 -5.41 6.88 8.40
N LEU A 69 -6.00 6.99 7.21
CA LEU A 69 -6.24 8.28 6.57
C LEU A 69 -7.65 8.71 6.92
N GLN A 70 -7.75 9.84 7.60
CA GLN A 70 -9.02 10.49 7.85
C GLN A 70 -9.14 11.68 6.91
N ASN A 71 -9.99 11.53 5.90
CA ASN A 71 -10.23 12.58 4.92
C ASN A 71 -11.55 13.28 5.28
N SER A 72 -11.46 14.52 5.75
CA SER A 72 -12.62 15.39 5.84
C SER A 72 -12.71 16.20 4.55
N PHE A 73 -13.63 15.84 3.65
CA PHE A 73 -13.96 16.72 2.54
C PHE A 73 -14.60 18.01 3.10
N ASP A 74 -14.23 19.15 2.53
CA ASP A 74 -14.61 20.47 3.05
C ASP A 74 -16.15 20.65 3.06
N LYS A 75 -16.72 20.63 4.28
CA LYS A 75 -17.99 21.17 4.82
C LYS A 75 -19.32 21.08 4.04
N GLY A 76 -19.39 20.55 2.83
CA GLY A 76 -20.62 20.47 2.03
C GLY A 76 -21.17 19.06 1.83
N VAL A 77 -20.31 18.05 1.96
CA VAL A 77 -20.66 16.65 1.75
C VAL A 77 -20.21 15.88 2.98
N ASN A 78 -21.15 15.52 3.84
CA ASN A 78 -20.95 14.61 4.97
C ASN A 78 -20.60 13.20 4.48
N ALA A 79 -19.49 13.04 3.79
CA ALA A 79 -18.89 11.76 3.52
C ALA A 79 -17.75 11.60 4.54
N ASP A 80 -18.10 11.13 5.74
CA ASP A 80 -17.10 10.57 6.65
C ASP A 80 -16.45 9.41 5.90
N TRP A 81 -15.19 9.57 5.51
CA TRP A 81 -14.42 8.55 4.83
C TRP A 81 -13.16 8.26 5.62
N ARG A 82 -12.96 6.97 5.89
CA ARG A 82 -11.82 6.45 6.61
C ARG A 82 -11.15 5.38 5.78
N ASP A 83 -9.89 5.60 5.40
CA ASP A 83 -9.05 4.56 4.83
C ASP A 83 -8.11 4.01 5.89
N THR A 84 -7.90 2.71 5.86
CA THR A 84 -6.84 2.04 6.59
C THR A 84 -5.91 1.42 5.58
N LEU A 85 -4.63 1.79 5.65
CA LEU A 85 -3.56 1.23 4.84
C LEU A 85 -2.68 0.39 5.74
N CYS A 86 -2.53 -0.90 5.45
CA CYS A 86 -1.65 -1.80 6.18
C CYS A 86 -0.61 -2.39 5.26
N LEU A 87 0.66 -2.23 5.63
CA LEU A 87 1.81 -2.91 5.03
C LEU A 87 2.21 -4.08 5.93
N ASP A 88 2.30 -5.28 5.37
CA ASP A 88 2.59 -6.51 6.12
C ASP A 88 3.51 -7.46 5.32
N ASN A 89 4.58 -7.96 5.93
CA ASN A 89 5.49 -8.95 5.31
C ASN A 89 5.28 -10.39 5.83
N ASP A 90 4.23 -10.63 6.62
CA ASP A 90 3.77 -11.97 6.97
C ASP A 90 2.86 -12.52 5.87
N PHE A 91 3.36 -13.52 5.16
CA PHE A 91 2.66 -14.18 4.06
C PHE A 91 1.94 -15.46 4.50
N SER A 92 1.92 -15.80 5.80
CA SER A 92 1.32 -17.04 6.31
C SER A 92 -0.19 -17.14 6.02
N GLU A 93 -0.87 -16.00 5.98
CA GLU A 93 -2.32 -15.90 5.72
C GLU A 93 -2.66 -15.58 4.25
N VAL A 94 -1.65 -15.50 3.36
CA VAL A 94 -1.84 -15.12 1.95
C VAL A 94 -1.30 -16.21 1.03
N THR A 95 -2.07 -16.55 0.00
CA THR A 95 -1.58 -17.46 -1.05
C THR A 95 -0.60 -16.71 -1.96
N VAL A 96 0.69 -17.04 -1.86
CA VAL A 96 1.73 -16.52 -2.75
C VAL A 96 1.70 -17.32 -4.07
N PRO A 97 1.41 -16.68 -5.23
CA PRO A 97 1.41 -17.35 -6.53
C PRO A 97 2.80 -17.87 -6.88
N LYS A 98 2.88 -18.95 -7.67
CA LYS A 98 4.17 -19.54 -8.07
C LYS A 98 5.01 -18.63 -8.96
N GLU A 99 4.37 -17.67 -9.61
CA GLU A 99 4.98 -16.68 -10.48
C GLU A 99 5.63 -15.53 -9.70
N CYS A 100 5.41 -15.47 -8.38
CA CYS A 100 6.06 -14.51 -7.49
C CYS A 100 7.49 -15.00 -7.19
N GLY A 101 8.50 -14.35 -7.78
CA GLY A 101 9.91 -14.71 -7.58
C GLY A 101 10.31 -14.62 -6.10
N SER A 102 10.10 -13.44 -5.51
CA SER A 102 10.17 -13.27 -4.05
C SER A 102 9.08 -12.31 -3.57
N PRO A 103 8.26 -12.70 -2.57
CA PRO A 103 7.29 -11.78 -1.98
C PRO A 103 8.04 -10.71 -1.17
N LEU A 104 7.64 -9.45 -1.32
CA LEU A 104 8.27 -8.31 -0.64
C LEU A 104 7.42 -7.79 0.50
N ILE A 105 6.15 -7.49 0.20
CA ILE A 105 5.18 -6.98 1.17
C ILE A 105 3.76 -7.14 0.62
N THR A 106 2.77 -7.15 1.51
CA THR A 106 1.36 -7.01 1.19
C THR A 106 0.88 -5.63 1.59
N LEU A 107 0.14 -4.96 0.70
CA LEU A 107 -0.60 -3.75 1.00
C LEU A 107 -2.08 -4.11 1.10
N THR A 108 -2.68 -3.88 2.27
CA THR A 108 -4.11 -3.97 2.47
C THR A 108 -4.68 -2.56 2.54
N ILE A 109 -5.69 -2.29 1.71
CA ILE A 109 -6.46 -1.06 1.70
C ILE A 109 -7.87 -1.40 2.16
N ASP A 110 -8.34 -0.76 3.22
CA ASP A 110 -9.69 -0.92 3.77
C ASP A 110 -10.35 0.44 3.96
N SER A 111 -11.39 0.71 3.17
CA SER A 111 -12.08 2.00 3.07
C SER A 111 -13.50 1.88 3.60
N HIS A 112 -13.84 2.70 4.61
CA HIS A 112 -15.16 2.77 5.23
C HIS A 112 -15.81 4.12 4.91
N MET A 113 -17.01 4.09 4.36
CA MET A 113 -17.78 5.27 3.98
C MET A 113 -18.90 5.55 4.98
N GLY A 114 -19.28 6.82 5.14
CA GLY A 114 -20.35 7.25 6.05
C GLY A 114 -21.73 6.68 5.74
N ASN A 115 -21.94 6.13 4.53
CA ASN A 115 -23.15 5.38 4.17
C ASN A 115 -23.09 3.88 4.54
N GLY A 116 -22.07 3.46 5.29
CA GLY A 116 -21.86 2.08 5.73
C GLY A 116 -21.24 1.15 4.67
N ARG A 117 -20.91 1.65 3.48
CA ARG A 117 -20.19 0.85 2.47
C ARG A 117 -18.74 0.64 2.90
N VAL A 118 -18.28 -0.59 2.74
CA VAL A 118 -16.88 -0.98 2.90
C VAL A 118 -16.34 -1.44 1.55
N MET A 119 -15.17 -0.97 1.18
CA MET A 119 -14.46 -1.42 -0.02
C MET A 119 -12.98 -1.53 0.28
N GLY A 120 -12.27 -2.33 -0.50
CA GLY A 120 -10.87 -2.55 -0.23
C GLY A 120 -10.27 -3.62 -1.12
N GLY A 121 -9.01 -3.89 -0.88
CA GLY A 121 -8.26 -4.91 -1.58
C GLY A 121 -6.94 -5.19 -0.88
N GLN A 122 -6.40 -6.37 -1.16
CA GLN A 122 -5.07 -6.75 -0.73
C GLN A 122 -4.19 -6.98 -1.96
N TYR A 123 -3.01 -6.37 -1.95
CA TYR A 123 -2.06 -6.37 -3.05
C TYR A 123 -0.73 -6.94 -2.57
N LEU A 124 -0.40 -8.13 -3.07
CA LEU A 124 0.93 -8.72 -2.87
C LEU A 124 1.91 -8.12 -3.89
N TYR A 125 3.00 -7.53 -3.41
CA TYR A 125 4.12 -7.07 -4.21
C TYR A 125 5.20 -8.14 -4.29
N CYS A 126 5.62 -8.46 -5.51
CA CYS A 126 6.59 -9.51 -5.80
C CYS A 126 7.75 -8.95 -6.61
N SER A 127 8.98 -9.24 -6.19
CA SER A 127 10.14 -9.03 -7.06
C SER A 127 10.21 -10.13 -8.13
N PRO A 128 10.74 -9.82 -9.33
CA PRO A 128 11.01 -10.81 -10.38
C PRO A 128 11.98 -11.91 -9.93
#